data_AF-A0A7Y6AAA8-F1
#
_entry.id   AF-A0A7Y6AAA8-F1
#
_cell.length_a   1.000
_cell.length_b   1.000
_cell.length_c   1.000
_cell.angle_alpha   90.00
_cell.angle_beta   90.00
_cell.angle_gamma   90.00
#
_symmetry.space_group_name_H-M   'P 1'
#
loop_
_entity.id
_entity.type
_entity.pdbx_description
1 polymer ?
#
loop_
_entity_poly.entity_id
_entity_poly.type
_entity_poly.pdbx_seq_one_letter_code
_entity_poly.pdbx_strand_id
1 'polypeptide(L)'
;MVHRFVEAQLGAFRQLARVGGLPLRALPGAGLLDERAAISGYVPQGRTSPGGSFRILRMAGGRWLGLNLARPTDLASVPALTLGTLPEPDGDRPDWPALDAWAAGRDAESVYAQALLLDIPVALVDPEPARVSRLRTFPRRLPHGTRLPDRAPCDRPLVADLSALWAVPLCAHLLGLAGGRVLKIESTARPDGARRGPAAFFDLLHGGHEGVAFDFADPAEIARLRALLTHADIVIEASRPRALAQLGVRPAEIAAERPGQTWVSITAYGRTGQYANRPGFGDDVAAAAGLVGRSADGAPAVYRDAVADPLTGVHAAVAALTGYVTGGGVMFDVRMHDTAALAAAYDPDRHEATPPANPTRRPVAGRAPRLGEHTEAVLTEFGICPA
;
A
#
# COMPACT_ATOMS: atom_id res chain seq x y z
N MET A 1 14.96 12.99 -7.17
CA MET A 1 14.27 12.77 -5.89
C MET A 1 12.98 11.96 -5.97
N VAL A 2 12.96 10.72 -6.44
CA VAL A 2 11.76 9.85 -6.66
C VAL A 2 10.62 10.42 -7.56
N HIS A 3 10.53 11.73 -7.77
CA HIS A 3 9.59 12.36 -8.70
C HIS A 3 9.76 11.82 -10.12
N ARG A 4 11.01 11.61 -10.58
CA ARG A 4 11.30 11.00 -11.88
C ARG A 4 10.70 9.60 -12.02
N PHE A 5 10.72 8.81 -10.94
CA PHE A 5 10.08 7.51 -10.93
C PHE A 5 8.56 7.67 -11.12
N VAL A 6 7.93 8.56 -10.34
CA VAL A 6 6.48 8.81 -10.43
C VAL A 6 6.08 9.31 -11.83
N GLU A 7 6.78 10.30 -12.37
CA GLU A 7 6.51 10.82 -13.72
C GLU A 7 6.69 9.76 -14.81
N ALA A 8 7.70 8.87 -14.67
CA ALA A 8 7.88 7.75 -15.58
C ALA A 8 6.71 6.74 -15.50
N GLN A 9 6.24 6.39 -14.29
CA GLN A 9 5.10 5.50 -14.09
C GLN A 9 3.80 6.12 -14.65
N LEU A 10 3.54 7.40 -14.37
CA LEU A 10 2.37 8.11 -14.88
C LEU A 10 2.43 8.29 -16.41
N GLY A 11 3.62 8.48 -16.97
CA GLY A 11 3.86 8.49 -18.40
C GLY A 11 3.51 7.14 -19.03
N ALA A 12 3.98 6.03 -18.45
CA ALA A 12 3.64 4.68 -18.90
C ALA A 12 2.12 4.40 -18.78
N PHE A 13 1.51 4.78 -17.66
CA PHE A 13 0.07 4.66 -17.44
C PHE A 13 -0.74 5.40 -18.51
N ARG A 14 -0.33 6.64 -18.84
CA ARG A 14 -0.95 7.43 -19.92
C ARG A 14 -0.86 6.75 -21.28
N GLN A 15 0.29 6.17 -21.62
CA GLN A 15 0.43 5.44 -22.88
C GLN A 15 -0.43 4.17 -22.92
N LEU A 16 -0.50 3.43 -21.81
CA LEU A 16 -1.35 2.25 -21.71
C LEU A 16 -2.84 2.60 -21.86
N ALA A 17 -3.30 3.68 -21.22
CA ALA A 17 -4.68 4.16 -21.38
C ALA A 17 -4.98 4.52 -22.84
N ARG A 18 -4.02 5.17 -23.53
CA ARG A 18 -4.14 5.48 -24.96
C ARG A 18 -4.20 4.23 -25.83
N VAL A 19 -3.34 3.24 -25.59
CA VAL A 19 -3.32 1.96 -26.31
C VAL A 19 -4.63 1.20 -26.10
N GLY A 20 -5.15 1.19 -24.88
CA GLY A 20 -6.45 0.58 -24.54
C GLY A 20 -7.67 1.38 -24.99
N GLY A 21 -7.50 2.54 -25.64
CA GLY A 21 -8.61 3.41 -26.04
C GLY A 21 -9.46 3.93 -24.87
N LEU A 22 -8.89 4.02 -23.68
CA LEU A 22 -9.59 4.44 -22.47
C LEU A 22 -9.63 5.96 -22.32
N PRO A 23 -10.74 6.53 -21.84
CA PRO A 23 -10.79 7.96 -21.54
C PRO A 23 -9.90 8.25 -20.34
N LEU A 24 -8.98 9.21 -20.48
CA LEU A 24 -8.07 9.58 -19.41
C LEU A 24 -8.28 11.01 -18.96
N ARG A 25 -8.68 11.19 -17.70
CA ARG A 25 -8.71 12.48 -17.01
C ARG A 25 -7.30 12.94 -16.65
N ALA A 26 -7.15 14.19 -16.23
CA ALA A 26 -5.86 14.72 -15.80
C ALA A 26 -5.25 13.85 -14.68
N LEU A 27 -4.05 13.33 -14.93
CA LEU A 27 -3.30 12.56 -13.94
C LEU A 27 -2.68 13.49 -12.90
N PRO A 28 -2.59 13.07 -11.64
CA PRO A 28 -1.77 13.78 -10.66
C PRO A 28 -0.31 13.73 -11.10
N GLY A 29 0.46 14.80 -10.88
CA GLY A 29 1.93 14.76 -11.04
C GLY A 29 2.62 14.19 -9.80
N ALA A 30 3.95 14.29 -9.73
CA ALA A 30 4.74 13.81 -8.59
C ALA A 30 4.36 14.39 -7.20
N GLY A 31 3.59 15.48 -7.14
CA GLY A 31 3.04 16.02 -5.89
C GLY A 31 2.15 15.04 -5.12
N LEU A 32 1.71 13.93 -5.74
CA LEU A 32 0.98 12.86 -5.06
C LEU A 32 1.72 12.22 -3.88
N LEU A 33 3.05 12.36 -3.84
CA LEU A 33 3.87 11.84 -2.75
C LEU A 33 3.64 12.59 -1.43
N ASP A 34 3.15 13.83 -1.51
CA ASP A 34 3.06 14.75 -0.37
C ASP A 34 1.61 15.03 0.05
N GLU A 35 0.62 14.44 -0.64
CA GLU A 35 -0.80 14.76 -0.48
C GLU A 35 -1.30 14.55 0.95
N ARG A 36 -0.98 13.41 1.57
CA ARG A 36 -1.40 13.11 2.94
C ARG A 36 -0.74 14.05 3.95
N ALA A 37 0.54 14.37 3.76
CA ALA A 37 1.26 15.32 4.59
C ALA A 37 0.64 16.73 4.47
N ALA A 38 0.37 17.19 3.25
CA ALA A 38 -0.26 18.49 2.99
C ALA A 38 -1.69 18.60 3.53
N ILE A 39 -2.45 17.51 3.55
CA ILE A 39 -3.81 17.48 4.12
C ILE A 39 -3.76 17.44 5.65
N SER A 40 -2.84 16.67 6.22
CA SER A 40 -2.72 16.48 7.67
C SER A 40 -1.93 17.59 8.36
N GLY A 41 -1.29 18.48 7.60
CA GLY A 41 -0.40 19.51 8.14
C GLY A 41 0.88 18.91 8.73
N TYR A 42 1.32 17.75 8.21
CA TYR A 42 2.51 17.11 8.72
C TYR A 42 3.78 17.83 8.28
N VAL A 43 4.75 17.85 9.19
CA VAL A 43 6.09 18.41 8.99
C VAL A 43 7.14 17.31 9.15
N PRO A 44 8.34 17.46 8.56
CA PRO A 44 9.46 16.57 8.81
C PRO A 44 9.80 16.45 10.31
N GLN A 45 10.04 15.23 10.80
CA GLN A 45 10.35 14.95 12.23
C GLN A 45 11.66 14.14 12.41
N GLY A 46 12.60 14.25 11.47
CA GLY A 46 13.89 13.57 11.52
C GLY A 46 13.73 12.05 11.56
N ARG A 47 14.04 11.42 12.71
CA ARG A 47 13.97 9.95 12.88
C ARG A 47 12.56 9.40 13.05
N THR A 48 11.55 10.25 13.26
CA THR A 48 10.16 9.83 13.46
C THR A 48 9.35 10.11 12.20
N SER A 49 8.43 9.22 11.83
CA SER A 49 7.58 9.47 10.68
C SER A 49 6.56 10.57 10.98
N PRO A 50 6.11 11.31 9.95
CA PRO A 50 5.05 12.32 10.05
C PRO A 50 3.82 11.89 10.89
N GLY A 51 3.37 10.65 10.72
CA GLY A 51 2.24 10.08 11.47
C GLY A 51 2.58 9.59 12.88
N GLY A 52 3.85 9.61 13.29
CA GLY A 52 4.30 9.30 14.65
C GLY A 52 4.41 7.82 15.01
N SER A 53 3.96 6.90 14.14
CA SER A 53 3.96 5.46 14.44
C SER A 53 5.29 4.77 14.16
N PHE A 54 6.13 5.34 13.30
CA PHE A 54 7.43 4.77 12.94
C PHE A 54 8.58 5.62 13.48
N ARG A 55 9.63 4.97 13.99
CA ARG A 55 10.87 5.62 14.43
C ARG A 55 12.10 4.81 14.06
N ILE A 56 13.16 5.50 13.64
CA ILE A 56 14.49 4.93 13.43
C ILE A 56 15.27 5.02 14.75
N LEU A 57 15.48 3.87 15.39
CA LEU A 57 16.17 3.70 16.66
C LEU A 57 17.67 3.48 16.44
N ARG A 58 18.48 4.08 17.31
CA ARG A 58 19.92 3.84 17.34
C ARG A 58 20.20 2.58 18.12
N MET A 59 20.92 1.64 17.51
CA MET A 59 21.25 0.35 18.10
C MET A 59 22.72 0.30 18.52
N ALA A 60 23.13 -0.77 19.20
CA ALA A 60 24.53 -1.01 19.52
C ALA A 60 25.38 -1.12 18.24
N GLY A 61 26.68 -0.82 18.34
CA GLY A 61 27.62 -0.95 17.22
C GLY A 61 27.38 0.03 16.06
N GLY A 62 26.66 1.13 16.29
CA GLY A 62 26.38 2.15 15.26
C GLY A 62 25.34 1.72 14.21
N ARG A 63 24.60 0.63 14.49
CA ARG A 63 23.53 0.11 13.65
C ARG A 63 22.23 0.90 13.86
N TRP A 64 21.28 0.77 12.94
CA TRP A 64 19.98 1.43 13.02
C TRP A 64 18.85 0.44 12.73
N LEU A 65 17.75 0.59 13.45
CA LEU A 65 16.54 -0.24 13.30
C LEU A 65 15.32 0.66 13.23
N GLY A 66 14.52 0.53 12.18
CA GLY A 66 13.21 1.15 12.09
C GLY A 66 12.15 0.27 12.78
N LEU A 67 11.39 0.82 13.70
CA LEU A 67 10.28 0.13 14.37
C LEU A 67 8.97 0.86 14.06
N ASN A 68 7.94 0.14 13.62
CA ASN A 68 6.62 0.72 13.35
C ASN A 68 5.56 0.14 14.29
N LEU A 69 4.96 0.99 15.10
CA LEU A 69 3.94 0.64 16.08
C LEU A 69 2.59 1.21 15.64
N ALA A 70 2.19 0.92 14.40
CA ALA A 70 1.01 1.50 13.76
C ALA A 70 -0.33 0.89 14.21
N ARG A 71 -0.30 -0.32 14.77
CA ARG A 71 -1.50 -1.02 15.28
C ARG A 71 -1.50 -1.05 16.81
N PRO A 72 -2.68 -1.04 17.44
CA PRO A 72 -2.79 -1.26 18.89
C PRO A 72 -2.08 -2.54 19.36
N THR A 73 -2.15 -3.62 18.56
CA THR A 73 -1.46 -4.89 18.83
C THR A 73 0.07 -4.77 18.74
N ASP A 74 0.59 -3.85 17.94
CA ASP A 74 2.04 -3.60 17.85
C ASP A 74 2.52 -2.97 19.15
N LEU A 75 1.78 -1.96 19.62
CA LEU A 75 2.07 -1.25 20.87
C LEU A 75 1.96 -2.19 22.07
N ALA A 76 0.88 -2.98 22.16
CA ALA A 76 0.70 -4.00 23.20
C ALA A 76 1.79 -5.10 23.20
N SER A 77 2.55 -5.24 22.12
CA SER A 77 3.65 -6.22 22.03
C SER A 77 5.00 -5.66 22.50
N VAL A 78 5.09 -4.38 22.88
CA VAL A 78 6.34 -3.75 23.35
C VAL A 78 6.96 -4.44 24.57
N PRO A 79 6.21 -4.85 25.61
CA PRO A 79 6.79 -5.61 26.72
C PRO A 79 7.42 -6.92 26.26
N ALA A 80 6.73 -7.64 25.36
CA ALA A 80 7.27 -8.86 24.77
C ALA A 80 8.51 -8.60 23.91
N LEU A 81 8.54 -7.53 23.12
CA LEU A 81 9.68 -7.11 22.30
C LEU A 81 10.91 -6.74 23.16
N THR A 82 10.67 -6.15 24.33
CA THR A 82 11.72 -5.70 25.24
C THR A 82 12.07 -6.72 26.33
N LEU A 83 11.50 -7.93 26.25
CA LEU A 83 11.67 -9.00 27.24
C LEU A 83 11.33 -8.54 28.67
N GLY A 84 10.26 -7.75 28.80
CA GLY A 84 9.77 -7.20 30.07
C GLY A 84 10.58 -6.02 30.61
N THR A 85 11.55 -5.50 29.85
CA THR A 85 12.32 -4.32 30.29
C THR A 85 11.47 -3.05 30.32
N LEU A 86 10.57 -2.91 29.34
CA LEU A 86 9.60 -1.81 29.30
C LEU A 86 8.23 -2.30 29.78
N PRO A 87 7.49 -1.45 30.51
CA PRO A 87 6.15 -1.80 31.01
C PRO A 87 5.14 -1.84 29.86
N GLU A 88 3.91 -2.26 30.21
CA GLU A 88 2.77 -2.07 29.34
C GLU A 88 2.63 -0.59 28.93
N PRO A 89 2.29 -0.31 27.66
CA PRO A 89 2.08 1.05 27.19
C PRO A 89 1.00 1.80 27.97
N ASP A 90 1.27 3.04 28.36
CA ASP A 90 0.28 3.96 28.92
C ASP A 90 -0.34 4.81 27.81
N GLY A 91 -1.46 4.32 27.26
CA GLY A 91 -2.22 4.96 26.18
C GLY A 91 -1.88 4.47 24.77
N ASP A 92 -2.35 5.21 23.77
CA ASP A 92 -2.34 4.79 22.36
C ASP A 92 -1.10 5.24 21.57
N ARG A 93 -0.06 5.73 22.26
CA ARG A 93 1.17 6.25 21.63
C ARG A 93 2.41 5.55 22.18
N PRO A 94 3.41 5.26 21.34
CA PRO A 94 4.68 4.73 21.81
C PRO A 94 5.45 5.71 22.70
N ASP A 95 6.04 5.21 23.79
CA ASP A 95 7.07 5.91 24.55
C ASP A 95 8.41 5.80 23.79
N TRP A 96 8.58 6.69 22.81
CA TRP A 96 9.79 6.75 22.00
C TRP A 96 11.07 7.03 22.80
N PRO A 97 11.09 7.93 23.80
CA PRO A 97 12.24 8.09 24.69
C PRO A 97 12.66 6.79 25.39
N ALA A 98 11.72 6.04 25.96
CA ALA A 98 12.04 4.77 26.63
C ALA A 98 12.56 3.72 25.64
N LEU A 99 11.97 3.65 24.44
CA LEU A 99 12.43 2.75 23.37
C LEU A 99 13.82 3.12 22.84
N ASP A 100 14.14 4.42 22.67
CA ASP A 100 15.49 4.88 22.29
C ASP A 100 16.52 4.47 23.36
N ALA A 101 16.20 4.65 24.64
CA ALA A 101 17.08 4.26 25.75
C ALA A 101 17.30 2.74 25.81
N TRP A 102 16.23 1.97 25.65
CA TRP A 102 16.31 0.50 25.61
C TRP A 102 17.12 0.01 24.41
N ALA A 103 16.92 0.59 23.22
CA ALA A 103 17.53 0.15 21.96
C ALA A 103 19.04 0.40 21.89
N ALA A 104 19.54 1.46 22.52
CA ALA A 104 20.94 1.88 22.43
C ALA A 104 21.96 0.79 22.82
N GLY A 105 21.59 -0.13 23.69
CA GLY A 105 22.43 -1.25 24.14
C GLY A 105 22.13 -2.59 23.47
N ARG A 106 21.29 -2.64 22.42
CA ARG A 106 20.81 -3.90 21.81
C ARG A 106 21.38 -4.13 20.42
N ASP A 107 21.56 -5.40 20.10
CA ASP A 107 21.91 -5.88 18.77
C ASP A 107 20.70 -5.74 17.83
N ALA A 108 20.92 -5.13 16.66
CA ALA A 108 19.82 -4.78 15.75
C ALA A 108 19.16 -6.02 15.15
N GLU A 109 19.95 -7.02 14.79
CA GLU A 109 19.55 -8.28 14.17
C GLU A 109 18.72 -9.13 15.12
N SER A 110 19.11 -9.16 16.41
CA SER A 110 18.36 -9.85 17.46
C SER A 110 16.99 -9.22 17.68
N VAL A 111 16.93 -7.89 17.82
CA VAL A 111 15.65 -7.17 17.97
C VAL A 111 14.78 -7.31 16.73
N TYR A 112 15.38 -7.24 15.54
CA TYR A 112 14.71 -7.47 14.27
C TYR A 112 14.06 -8.86 14.22
N ALA A 113 14.81 -9.92 14.55
CA ALA A 113 14.29 -11.29 14.57
C ALA A 113 13.12 -11.44 15.56
N GLN A 114 13.22 -10.82 16.73
CA GLN A 114 12.16 -10.83 17.74
C GLN A 114 10.91 -10.08 17.28
N ALA A 115 11.06 -8.89 16.68
CA ALA A 115 9.94 -8.14 16.11
C ALA A 115 9.22 -8.95 15.02
N LEU A 116 9.95 -9.70 14.18
CA LEU A 116 9.34 -10.60 13.19
C LEU A 116 8.52 -11.73 13.84
N LEU A 117 8.98 -12.30 14.97
CA LEU A 117 8.23 -13.32 15.71
C LEU A 117 6.93 -12.76 16.32
N LEU A 118 6.95 -11.49 16.72
CA LEU A 118 5.81 -10.79 17.31
C LEU A 118 4.86 -10.19 16.25
N ASP A 119 5.09 -10.45 14.96
CA ASP A 119 4.36 -9.81 13.85
C ASP A 119 4.44 -8.28 13.91
N ILE A 120 5.49 -7.66 14.47
CA ILE A 120 5.68 -6.20 14.50
C ILE A 120 6.39 -5.75 13.20
N PRO A 121 5.90 -4.73 12.48
CA PRO A 121 6.61 -4.18 11.33
C PRO A 121 7.91 -3.51 11.77
N VAL A 122 9.01 -3.91 11.13
CA VAL A 122 10.37 -3.56 11.52
C VAL A 122 11.25 -3.49 10.27
N ALA A 123 12.33 -2.71 10.31
CA ALA A 123 13.29 -2.57 9.22
C ALA A 123 14.72 -2.53 9.78
N LEU A 124 15.63 -3.32 9.22
CA LEU A 124 17.05 -3.01 9.36
C LEU A 124 17.34 -1.79 8.46
N VAL A 125 17.89 -0.73 9.05
CA VAL A 125 18.18 0.50 8.33
C VAL A 125 19.68 0.53 8.06
N ASP A 126 20.05 0.17 6.83
CA ASP A 126 21.43 0.27 6.41
C ASP A 126 21.77 1.76 6.17
N PRO A 127 22.82 2.31 6.81
CA PRO A 127 23.31 3.63 6.44
C PRO A 127 23.83 3.63 4.99
N GLU A 128 24.32 2.51 4.47
CA GLU A 128 24.86 2.42 3.12
C GLU A 128 23.79 2.08 2.08
N PRO A 129 23.87 2.63 0.85
CA PRO A 129 22.93 2.32 -0.22
C PRO A 129 22.83 0.82 -0.45
N ALA A 130 21.61 0.27 -0.42
CA ALA A 130 21.36 -1.10 -0.84
C ALA A 130 22.00 -1.33 -2.23
N ARG A 131 22.84 -2.37 -2.36
CA ARG A 131 23.42 -2.73 -3.66
C ARG A 131 22.29 -3.12 -4.61
N VAL A 132 22.05 -2.26 -5.61
CA VAL A 132 20.98 -2.26 -6.63
C VAL A 132 21.02 -3.49 -7.57
N SER A 133 21.73 -4.56 -7.19
CA SER A 133 22.25 -5.56 -8.12
C SER A 133 21.18 -6.42 -8.82
N ARG A 134 19.92 -6.46 -8.37
CA ARG A 134 18.86 -7.30 -9.00
C ARG A 134 17.44 -6.73 -8.90
N LEU A 135 17.25 -5.41 -8.97
CA LEU A 135 15.90 -4.85 -8.94
C LEU A 135 15.13 -5.21 -10.22
N ARG A 136 13.96 -5.81 -10.04
CA ARG A 136 13.01 -6.02 -11.14
C ARG A 136 12.32 -4.68 -11.40
N THR A 137 12.43 -4.17 -12.62
CA THR A 137 11.80 -2.91 -13.03
C THR A 137 10.29 -3.00 -13.22
N PHE A 138 9.76 -4.23 -13.24
CA PHE A 138 8.35 -4.51 -13.43
C PHE A 138 7.87 -5.55 -12.42
N PRO A 139 6.61 -5.47 -11.95
CA PRO A 139 6.09 -6.41 -10.96
C PRO A 139 6.12 -7.85 -11.44
N ARG A 140 6.22 -8.79 -10.49
CA ARG A 140 6.28 -10.21 -10.82
C ARG A 140 4.93 -10.67 -11.36
N ARG A 141 4.91 -11.13 -12.61
CA ARG A 141 3.77 -11.80 -13.23
C ARG A 141 3.69 -13.25 -12.77
N LEU A 142 2.52 -13.67 -12.31
CA LEU A 142 2.16 -15.03 -11.97
C LEU A 142 1.00 -15.48 -12.87
N PRO A 143 0.99 -16.73 -13.38
CA PRO A 143 -0.16 -17.26 -14.09
C PRO A 143 -1.43 -17.19 -13.23
N HIS A 144 -2.55 -16.79 -13.82
CA HIS A 144 -3.79 -16.59 -13.08
C HIS A 144 -5.01 -16.69 -13.97
N GLY A 145 -5.63 -17.87 -14.03
CA GLY A 145 -6.74 -18.12 -14.95
C GLY A 145 -6.31 -18.06 -16.42
N THR A 146 -7.30 -17.98 -17.31
CA THR A 146 -7.09 -17.99 -18.76
C THR A 146 -6.93 -16.57 -19.30
N ARG A 147 -5.89 -16.32 -20.10
CA ARG A 147 -5.72 -15.05 -20.82
C ARG A 147 -6.70 -14.99 -22.01
N LEU A 148 -7.33 -13.83 -22.19
CA LEU A 148 -8.14 -13.52 -23.37
C LEU A 148 -7.27 -12.87 -24.47
N PRO A 149 -7.76 -12.79 -25.72
CA PRO A 149 -7.19 -11.88 -26.70
C PRO A 149 -7.07 -10.46 -26.13
N ASP A 150 -6.15 -9.67 -26.69
CA ASP A 150 -6.02 -8.27 -26.30
C ASP A 150 -7.37 -7.55 -26.49
N ARG A 151 -7.74 -6.74 -25.51
CA ARG A 151 -9.10 -6.14 -25.45
C ARG A 151 -9.28 -5.12 -26.56
N ALA A 152 -10.48 -5.07 -27.13
CA ALA A 152 -10.83 -4.04 -28.09
C ALA A 152 -10.80 -2.65 -27.42
N PRO A 153 -10.41 -1.58 -28.13
CA PRO A 153 -10.37 -0.24 -27.56
C PRO A 153 -11.79 0.30 -27.34
N CYS A 154 -12.35 0.17 -26.12
CA CYS A 154 -13.50 0.94 -25.60
C CYS A 154 -14.10 0.40 -24.29
N ASP A 155 -13.76 -0.83 -23.89
CA ASP A 155 -14.38 -1.43 -22.69
C ASP A 155 -13.84 -0.76 -21.41
N ARG A 156 -14.73 -0.17 -20.61
CA ARG A 156 -14.38 0.39 -19.30
C ARG A 156 -14.18 -0.75 -18.29
N PRO A 157 -13.03 -0.84 -17.60
CA PRO A 157 -12.80 -1.91 -16.63
C PRO A 157 -13.68 -1.76 -15.40
N LEU A 158 -14.28 -2.85 -14.94
CA LEU A 158 -14.78 -2.97 -13.58
C LEU A 158 -13.62 -3.29 -12.63
N VAL A 159 -13.39 -2.42 -11.65
CA VAL A 159 -12.29 -2.50 -10.69
C VAL A 159 -12.84 -2.76 -9.30
N ALA A 160 -12.47 -3.88 -8.68
CA ALA A 160 -12.79 -4.19 -7.29
C ALA A 160 -11.58 -3.88 -6.39
N ASP A 161 -11.72 -2.89 -5.51
CA ASP A 161 -10.74 -2.50 -4.50
C ASP A 161 -11.10 -3.11 -3.13
N LEU A 162 -10.43 -4.22 -2.78
CA LEU A 162 -10.56 -4.95 -1.51
C LEU A 162 -9.39 -4.61 -0.56
N SER A 163 -9.10 -3.32 -0.39
CA SER A 163 -7.95 -2.88 0.39
C SER A 163 -8.27 -1.81 1.44
N ALA A 164 -7.23 -1.22 2.02
CA ALA A 164 -7.32 -0.08 2.90
C ALA A 164 -6.10 0.84 2.72
N LEU A 165 -6.14 2.01 3.36
CA LEU A 165 -5.05 2.96 3.51
C LEU A 165 -4.72 3.75 2.23
N TRP A 166 -3.56 3.54 1.61
CA TRP A 166 -3.06 4.48 0.59
C TRP A 166 -2.59 3.80 -0.71
N ALA A 167 -1.70 2.81 -0.65
CA ALA A 167 -1.09 2.24 -1.86
C ALA A 167 -2.11 1.71 -2.87
N VAL A 168 -3.03 0.83 -2.42
CA VAL A 168 -4.08 0.30 -3.30
C VAL A 168 -5.15 1.34 -3.62
N PRO A 169 -5.68 2.14 -2.67
CA PRO A 169 -6.60 3.22 -3.00
C PRO A 169 -6.10 4.18 -4.07
N LEU A 170 -4.80 4.53 -4.07
CA LEU A 170 -4.21 5.35 -5.11
C LEU A 170 -4.17 4.62 -6.47
N CYS A 171 -3.85 3.32 -6.48
CA CYS A 171 -3.92 2.51 -7.70
C CYS A 171 -5.34 2.50 -8.29
N ALA A 172 -6.35 2.24 -7.45
CA ALA A 172 -7.76 2.24 -7.84
C ALA A 172 -8.21 3.62 -8.34
N HIS A 173 -7.80 4.70 -7.67
CA HIS A 173 -8.07 6.08 -8.09
C HIS A 173 -7.56 6.36 -9.51
N LEU A 174 -6.31 5.99 -9.82
CA LEU A 174 -5.72 6.19 -11.14
C LEU A 174 -6.47 5.41 -12.23
N LEU A 175 -6.94 4.19 -11.92
CA LEU A 175 -7.78 3.41 -12.83
C LEU A 175 -9.16 4.07 -13.04
N GLY A 176 -9.73 4.68 -12.00
CA GLY A 176 -10.93 5.51 -12.12
C GLY A 176 -10.73 6.75 -13.01
N LEU A 177 -9.57 7.40 -12.92
CA LEU A 177 -9.20 8.49 -13.84
C LEU A 177 -9.04 8.02 -15.29
N ALA A 178 -8.71 6.74 -15.51
CA ALA A 178 -8.70 6.07 -16.81
C ALA A 178 -10.08 5.50 -17.21
N GLY A 179 -11.16 5.97 -16.59
CA GLY A 179 -12.54 5.60 -16.94
C GLY A 179 -13.03 4.28 -16.36
N GLY A 180 -12.25 3.64 -15.49
CA GLY A 180 -12.68 2.45 -14.77
C GLY A 180 -13.83 2.75 -13.81
N ARG A 181 -14.74 1.79 -13.66
CA ARG A 181 -15.78 1.80 -12.63
C ARG A 181 -15.20 1.15 -11.38
N VAL A 182 -15.07 1.89 -10.29
CA VAL A 182 -14.36 1.42 -9.09
C VAL A 182 -15.34 1.11 -7.97
N LEU A 183 -15.38 -0.15 -7.56
CA LEU A 183 -16.07 -0.63 -6.37
C LEU A 183 -15.08 -0.64 -5.20
N LYS A 184 -15.27 0.27 -4.24
CA LYS A 184 -14.55 0.23 -2.96
C LYS A 184 -15.26 -0.77 -2.06
N ILE A 185 -14.63 -1.92 -1.83
CA ILE A 185 -15.17 -3.01 -1.02
C ILE A 185 -14.54 -2.95 0.38
N GLU A 186 -15.38 -3.00 1.41
CA GLU A 186 -14.96 -2.87 2.80
C GLU A 186 -15.68 -3.85 3.73
N SER A 187 -15.07 -4.12 4.89
CA SER A 187 -15.74 -4.81 5.98
C SER A 187 -16.66 -3.84 6.73
N THR A 188 -17.86 -4.28 7.10
CA THR A 188 -18.76 -3.54 8.00
C THR A 188 -18.15 -3.35 9.39
N ALA A 189 -17.45 -4.37 9.91
CA ALA A 189 -16.83 -4.35 11.24
C ALA A 189 -15.47 -3.63 11.26
N ARG A 190 -14.70 -3.71 10.17
CA ARG A 190 -13.37 -3.11 10.07
C ARG A 190 -13.22 -2.35 8.74
N PRO A 191 -13.89 -1.20 8.59
CA PRO A 191 -13.78 -0.40 7.38
C PRO A 191 -12.36 0.17 7.23
N ASP A 192 -12.09 0.78 6.08
CA ASP A 192 -10.79 1.36 5.77
C ASP A 192 -10.33 2.32 6.89
N GLY A 193 -9.13 2.08 7.41
CA GLY A 193 -8.53 2.91 8.45
C GLY A 193 -8.35 4.36 8.04
N ALA A 194 -8.21 4.65 6.74
CA ALA A 194 -8.12 6.01 6.21
C ALA A 194 -9.38 6.84 6.50
N ARG A 195 -10.55 6.21 6.72
CA ARG A 195 -11.78 6.90 7.14
C ARG A 195 -11.67 7.59 8.50
N ARG A 196 -10.77 7.11 9.38
CA ARG A 196 -10.48 7.74 10.68
C ARG A 196 -9.44 8.86 10.59
N GLY A 197 -8.77 8.98 9.45
CA GLY A 197 -7.87 10.09 9.15
C GLY A 197 -8.63 11.32 8.64
N PRO A 198 -7.92 12.31 8.07
CA PRO A 198 -8.56 13.47 7.48
C PRO A 198 -9.53 13.08 6.36
N ALA A 199 -10.81 13.49 6.47
CA ALA A 199 -11.84 13.19 5.48
C ALA A 199 -11.43 13.59 4.06
N ALA A 200 -10.76 14.75 3.93
CA ALA A 200 -10.26 15.23 2.65
C ALA A 200 -9.28 14.26 1.97
N PHE A 201 -8.50 13.47 2.72
CA PHE A 201 -7.61 12.47 2.16
C PHE A 201 -8.37 11.24 1.66
N PHE A 202 -9.40 10.80 2.41
CA PHE A 202 -10.27 9.72 1.97
C PHE A 202 -11.06 10.11 0.71
N ASP A 203 -11.59 11.34 0.67
CA ASP A 203 -12.26 11.91 -0.51
C ASP A 203 -11.31 12.02 -1.72
N LEU A 204 -10.05 12.39 -1.49
CA LEU A 204 -9.02 12.49 -2.53
C LEU A 204 -8.73 11.15 -3.22
N LEU A 205 -8.80 10.04 -2.47
CA LEU A 205 -8.53 8.70 -2.97
C LEU A 205 -9.77 8.03 -3.57
N HIS A 206 -10.95 8.27 -3.00
CA HIS A 206 -12.16 7.51 -3.34
C HIS A 206 -13.29 8.35 -3.97
N GLY A 207 -13.04 9.62 -4.25
CA GLY A 207 -13.99 10.49 -4.93
C GLY A 207 -14.46 9.88 -6.26
N GLY A 208 -15.75 9.60 -6.36
CA GLY A 208 -16.38 9.00 -7.55
C GLY A 208 -16.38 7.46 -7.58
N HIS A 209 -15.93 6.79 -6.52
CA HIS A 209 -16.05 5.33 -6.38
C HIS A 209 -17.43 4.95 -5.80
N GLU A 210 -17.86 3.72 -6.03
CA GLU A 210 -19.04 3.13 -5.39
C GLU A 210 -18.62 2.34 -4.15
N GLY A 211 -19.17 2.68 -2.99
CA GLY A 211 -18.89 1.99 -1.73
C GLY A 211 -19.78 0.77 -1.53
N VAL A 212 -19.17 -0.41 -1.41
CA VAL A 212 -19.82 -1.69 -1.12
C VAL A 212 -19.25 -2.25 0.18
N ALA A 213 -20.09 -2.80 1.03
CA ALA A 213 -19.67 -3.36 2.32
C ALA A 213 -20.28 -4.74 2.54
N PHE A 214 -19.50 -5.61 3.18
CA PHE A 214 -19.92 -6.96 3.57
C PHE A 214 -19.53 -7.22 5.03
N ASP A 215 -20.29 -8.08 5.71
CA ASP A 215 -19.80 -8.67 6.97
C ASP A 215 -18.83 -9.80 6.66
N PHE A 216 -17.56 -9.61 7.04
CA PHE A 216 -16.52 -10.61 6.79
C PHE A 216 -16.55 -11.78 7.77
N ALA A 217 -17.39 -11.71 8.81
CA ALA A 217 -17.64 -12.81 9.73
C ALA A 217 -18.76 -13.75 9.24
N ASP A 218 -19.61 -13.31 8.31
CA ASP A 218 -20.72 -14.09 7.79
C ASP A 218 -20.32 -14.86 6.51
N PRO A 219 -20.31 -16.20 6.52
CA PRO A 219 -20.01 -16.99 5.33
C PRO A 219 -20.92 -16.71 4.12
N ALA A 220 -22.18 -16.30 4.33
CA ALA A 220 -23.09 -15.94 3.25
C ALA A 220 -22.64 -14.64 2.56
N GLU A 221 -22.23 -13.64 3.34
CA GLU A 221 -21.64 -12.40 2.84
C GLU A 221 -20.31 -12.64 2.10
N ILE A 222 -19.49 -13.58 2.57
CA ILE A 222 -18.28 -13.99 1.85
C ILE A 222 -18.62 -14.64 0.51
N ALA A 223 -19.68 -15.44 0.43
CA ALA A 223 -20.13 -16.01 -0.84
C ALA A 223 -20.60 -14.91 -1.81
N ARG A 224 -21.34 -13.90 -1.32
CA ARG A 224 -21.74 -12.72 -2.13
C ARG A 224 -20.53 -11.90 -2.59
N LEU A 225 -19.56 -11.68 -1.71
CA LEU A 225 -18.29 -11.03 -2.07
C LEU A 225 -17.57 -11.79 -3.18
N ARG A 226 -17.40 -13.12 -3.03
CA ARG A 226 -16.77 -13.95 -4.05
C ARG A 226 -17.50 -13.84 -5.39
N ALA A 227 -18.83 -13.91 -5.38
CA ALA A 227 -19.65 -13.72 -6.57
C ALA A 227 -19.41 -12.34 -7.19
N LEU A 228 -19.37 -11.26 -6.40
CA LEU A 228 -19.07 -9.93 -6.94
C LEU A 228 -17.68 -9.86 -7.59
N LEU A 229 -16.68 -10.52 -6.99
CA LEU A 229 -15.32 -10.54 -7.52
C LEU A 229 -15.19 -11.30 -8.86
N THR A 230 -16.11 -12.20 -9.20
CA THR A 230 -16.09 -12.86 -10.52
C THR A 230 -16.56 -11.94 -11.65
N HIS A 231 -17.26 -10.83 -11.34
CA HIS A 231 -17.62 -9.82 -12.34
C HIS A 231 -16.48 -8.83 -12.64
N ALA A 232 -15.54 -8.65 -11.71
CA ALA A 232 -14.47 -7.67 -11.83
C ALA A 232 -13.45 -8.04 -12.93
N ASP A 233 -13.08 -7.06 -13.75
CA ASP A 233 -11.98 -7.19 -14.70
C ASP A 233 -10.63 -7.06 -14.01
N ILE A 234 -10.56 -6.20 -12.99
CA ILE A 234 -9.37 -5.95 -12.18
C ILE A 234 -9.76 -6.08 -10.71
N VAL A 235 -9.08 -6.96 -9.98
CA VAL A 235 -9.18 -7.04 -8.51
C VAL A 235 -7.87 -6.53 -7.91
N ILE A 236 -7.96 -5.62 -6.94
CA ILE A 236 -6.79 -5.05 -6.27
C ILE A 236 -6.95 -5.22 -4.77
N GLU A 237 -5.91 -5.74 -4.13
CA GLU A 237 -5.94 -6.03 -2.69
C GLU A 237 -4.55 -5.88 -2.06
N ALA A 238 -4.53 -5.66 -0.74
CA ALA A 238 -3.31 -5.56 0.08
C ALA A 238 -3.33 -6.49 1.30
N SER A 239 -4.13 -7.54 1.25
CA SER A 239 -4.21 -8.52 2.32
C SER A 239 -2.98 -9.42 2.32
N ARG A 240 -2.51 -9.77 3.52
CA ARG A 240 -1.55 -10.86 3.68
C ARG A 240 -2.14 -12.12 3.01
N PRO A 241 -1.38 -12.89 2.21
CA PRO A 241 -1.91 -14.06 1.51
C PRO A 241 -2.66 -15.03 2.41
N ARG A 242 -2.17 -15.27 3.63
CA ARG A 242 -2.86 -16.07 4.64
C ARG A 242 -4.20 -15.47 5.06
N ALA A 243 -4.26 -14.15 5.30
CA ALA A 243 -5.47 -13.48 5.76
C ALA A 243 -6.56 -13.50 4.66
N LEU A 244 -6.18 -13.27 3.40
CA LEU A 244 -7.11 -13.35 2.28
C LEU A 244 -7.68 -14.78 2.11
N ALA A 245 -6.82 -15.80 2.23
CA ALA A 245 -7.25 -17.19 2.18
C ALA A 245 -8.14 -17.59 3.37
N GLN A 246 -7.87 -17.07 4.57
CA GLN A 246 -8.70 -17.27 5.77
C GLN A 246 -10.07 -16.60 5.66
N LEU A 247 -10.14 -15.45 4.97
CA LEU A 247 -11.41 -14.82 4.59
C LEU A 247 -12.21 -15.67 3.60
N GLY A 248 -11.64 -16.72 3.04
CA GLY A 248 -12.27 -17.52 1.99
C GLY A 248 -12.12 -16.93 0.60
N VAL A 249 -11.32 -15.87 0.42
CA VAL A 249 -11.05 -15.27 -0.90
C VAL A 249 -9.77 -15.88 -1.46
N ARG A 250 -9.90 -16.71 -2.49
CA ARG A 250 -8.77 -17.39 -3.13
C ARG A 250 -8.70 -16.96 -4.59
N PRO A 251 -7.68 -16.16 -4.97
CA PRO A 251 -7.62 -15.61 -6.31
C PRO A 251 -7.71 -16.67 -7.41
N ALA A 252 -6.99 -17.79 -7.27
CA ALA A 252 -6.97 -18.84 -8.29
C ALA A 252 -8.35 -19.48 -8.54
N GLU A 253 -9.20 -19.56 -7.52
CA GLU A 253 -10.56 -20.08 -7.65
C GLU A 253 -11.44 -19.08 -8.40
N ILE A 254 -11.38 -17.80 -8.03
CA ILE A 254 -12.16 -16.73 -8.67
C ILE A 254 -11.76 -16.56 -10.14
N ALA A 255 -10.48 -16.62 -10.46
CA ALA A 255 -9.99 -16.48 -11.83
C ALA A 255 -10.32 -17.66 -12.73
N ALA A 256 -10.62 -18.84 -12.17
CA ALA A 256 -11.13 -19.96 -12.95
C ALA A 256 -12.54 -19.67 -13.49
N GLU A 257 -13.31 -18.85 -12.78
CA GLU A 257 -14.68 -18.45 -13.15
C GLU A 257 -14.70 -17.16 -14.00
N ARG A 258 -13.61 -16.38 -14.02
CA ARG A 258 -13.48 -15.13 -14.78
C ARG A 258 -12.22 -15.12 -15.67
N PRO A 259 -12.28 -15.70 -16.89
CA PRO A 259 -11.22 -15.54 -17.89
C PRO A 259 -10.91 -14.07 -18.16
N GLY A 260 -9.63 -13.75 -18.31
CA GLY A 260 -9.15 -12.39 -18.59
C GLY A 260 -9.17 -11.45 -17.38
N GLN A 261 -9.36 -11.96 -16.16
CA GLN A 261 -9.19 -11.18 -14.93
C GLN A 261 -7.72 -10.81 -14.73
N THR A 262 -7.49 -9.59 -14.28
CA THR A 262 -6.20 -9.15 -13.73
C THR A 262 -6.31 -9.04 -12.23
N TRP A 263 -5.45 -9.74 -11.50
CA TRP A 263 -5.35 -9.59 -10.06
C TRP A 263 -4.08 -8.84 -9.69
N VAL A 264 -4.19 -7.82 -8.84
CA VAL A 264 -3.06 -7.04 -8.37
C VAL A 264 -3.00 -7.13 -6.86
N SER A 265 -1.92 -7.72 -6.37
CA SER A 265 -1.66 -7.80 -4.94
C SER A 265 -0.52 -6.88 -4.58
N ILE A 266 -0.81 -5.93 -3.70
CA ILE A 266 0.18 -4.99 -3.18
C ILE A 266 0.53 -5.40 -1.76
N THR A 267 1.72 -5.93 -1.55
CA THR A 267 2.17 -6.38 -0.23
C THR A 267 3.53 -5.77 0.11
N ALA A 268 3.86 -5.70 1.40
CA ALA A 268 5.11 -5.11 1.86
C ALA A 268 6.35 -5.80 1.24
N TYR A 269 6.39 -7.14 1.30
CA TYR A 269 7.56 -7.95 0.92
C TYR A 269 7.25 -9.05 -0.13
N GLY A 270 6.08 -8.96 -0.77
CA GLY A 270 5.61 -9.92 -1.78
C GLY A 270 4.70 -11.01 -1.24
N ARG A 271 4.00 -11.71 -2.14
CA ARG A 271 3.03 -12.76 -1.78
C ARG A 271 3.63 -14.14 -1.51
N THR A 272 4.89 -14.35 -1.85
CA THR A 272 5.53 -15.69 -1.81
C THR A 272 6.87 -15.65 -1.09
N GLY A 273 7.28 -16.78 -0.53
CA GLY A 273 8.55 -16.89 0.20
C GLY A 273 8.39 -16.56 1.68
N GLN A 274 9.50 -16.55 2.41
CA GLN A 274 9.51 -16.46 3.88
C GLN A 274 8.89 -15.17 4.44
N TYR A 275 8.89 -14.08 3.66
CA TYR A 275 8.32 -12.79 4.07
C TYR A 275 6.89 -12.57 3.56
N ALA A 276 6.24 -13.59 2.98
CA ALA A 276 4.92 -13.45 2.35
C ALA A 276 3.83 -12.87 3.26
N ASN A 277 3.88 -13.22 4.55
CA ASN A 277 2.90 -12.79 5.55
C ASN A 277 3.44 -11.72 6.50
N ARG A 278 4.64 -11.19 6.21
CA ARG A 278 5.25 -10.14 7.04
C ARG A 278 4.46 -8.83 6.88
N PRO A 279 4.08 -8.16 7.98
CA PRO A 279 3.41 -6.87 7.92
C PRO A 279 4.40 -5.77 7.53
N GLY A 280 3.88 -4.68 6.98
CA GLY A 280 4.66 -3.50 6.65
C GLY A 280 3.74 -2.35 6.26
N PHE A 281 4.21 -1.14 6.53
CA PHE A 281 3.58 0.12 6.12
C PHE A 281 4.58 0.98 5.37
N GLY A 282 4.09 2.06 4.75
CA GLY A 282 4.89 2.89 3.86
C GLY A 282 6.26 3.33 4.42
N ASP A 283 6.33 3.66 5.71
CA ASP A 283 7.55 4.17 6.36
C ASP A 283 8.60 3.07 6.61
N ASP A 284 8.24 1.98 7.28
CA ASP A 284 9.19 0.89 7.59
C ASP A 284 9.64 0.17 6.33
N VAL A 285 8.73 0.01 5.35
CA VAL A 285 9.08 -0.62 4.08
C VAL A 285 10.02 0.27 3.26
N ALA A 286 9.81 1.59 3.23
CA ALA A 286 10.75 2.51 2.60
C ALA A 286 12.12 2.46 3.28
N ALA A 287 12.15 2.42 4.62
CA ALA A 287 13.38 2.33 5.38
C ALA A 287 14.14 1.02 5.10
N ALA A 288 13.44 -0.12 5.09
CA ALA A 288 14.00 -1.43 4.75
C ALA A 288 14.56 -1.47 3.32
N ALA A 289 13.95 -0.73 2.40
CA ALA A 289 14.38 -0.62 1.00
C ALA A 289 15.55 0.37 0.79
N GLY A 290 16.05 1.02 1.85
CA GLY A 290 17.12 2.02 1.77
C GLY A 290 16.67 3.38 1.23
N LEU A 291 15.36 3.64 1.18
CA LEU A 291 14.77 4.94 0.87
C LEU A 291 14.62 5.75 2.16
N VAL A 292 15.77 6.12 2.72
CA VAL A 292 15.92 6.92 3.94
C VAL A 292 16.61 8.25 3.61
N GLY A 293 16.20 9.32 4.29
CA GLY A 293 16.91 10.59 4.29
C GLY A 293 18.11 10.56 5.23
N ARG A 294 18.89 11.65 5.27
CA ARG A 294 19.98 11.82 6.23
C ARG A 294 19.93 13.21 6.83
N SER A 295 19.91 13.28 8.15
CA SER A 295 20.02 14.54 8.89
C SER A 295 21.40 15.19 8.76
N ALA A 296 21.53 16.44 9.22
CA ALA A 296 22.74 17.24 9.04
C ALA A 296 24.00 16.63 9.70
N ASP A 297 23.82 15.83 10.76
CA ASP A 297 24.91 15.09 11.43
C ASP A 297 25.21 13.72 10.79
N GLY A 298 24.51 13.39 9.69
CA GLY A 298 24.66 12.15 8.95
C GLY A 298 23.79 11.00 9.46
N ALA A 299 23.01 11.17 10.53
CA ALA A 299 22.11 10.12 11.02
C ALA A 299 20.92 9.88 10.07
N PRO A 300 20.45 8.63 9.90
CA PRO A 300 19.32 8.32 9.04
C PRO A 300 18.04 9.00 9.53
N ALA A 301 17.23 9.45 8.59
CA ALA A 301 15.97 10.14 8.83
C ALA A 301 14.86 9.55 7.94
N VAL A 302 13.61 9.73 8.34
CA VAL A 302 12.45 9.40 7.51
C VAL A 302 12.48 10.28 6.27
N TYR A 303 12.40 9.67 5.09
CA TYR A 303 12.53 10.38 3.82
C TYR A 303 11.30 11.24 3.49
N ARG A 304 10.09 10.67 3.58
CA ARG A 304 8.78 11.32 3.37
C ARG A 304 7.67 10.51 4.04
N ASP A 305 6.48 11.10 4.15
CA ASP A 305 5.30 10.47 4.73
C ASP A 305 4.91 9.17 4.00
N ALA A 306 5.11 8.01 4.62
CA ALA A 306 4.73 6.69 4.12
C ALA A 306 5.07 6.45 2.65
N VAL A 307 6.22 6.95 2.19
CA VAL A 307 6.52 7.14 0.75
C VAL A 307 6.42 5.87 -0.10
N ALA A 308 6.64 4.68 0.47
CA ALA A 308 6.49 3.44 -0.28
C ALA A 308 5.04 3.21 -0.73
N ASP A 309 4.04 3.75 -0.03
CA ASP A 309 2.62 3.62 -0.39
C ASP A 309 2.31 4.29 -1.74
N PRO A 310 2.47 5.63 -1.91
CA PRO A 310 2.14 6.27 -3.17
C PRO A 310 3.05 5.83 -4.32
N LEU A 311 4.33 5.51 -4.06
CA LEU A 311 5.23 4.94 -5.06
C LEU A 311 4.72 3.60 -5.59
N THR A 312 4.21 2.76 -4.70
CA THR A 312 3.70 1.45 -5.07
C THR A 312 2.32 1.53 -5.71
N GLY A 313 1.48 2.48 -5.28
CA GLY A 313 0.18 2.75 -5.92
C GLY A 313 0.31 3.12 -7.39
N VAL A 314 1.22 4.05 -7.74
CA VAL A 314 1.45 4.41 -9.16
C VAL A 314 2.03 3.25 -9.97
N HIS A 315 2.94 2.48 -9.39
CA HIS A 315 3.56 1.34 -10.06
C HIS A 315 2.57 0.19 -10.29
N ALA A 316 1.71 -0.07 -9.30
CA ALA A 316 0.65 -1.07 -9.39
C ALA A 316 -0.42 -0.67 -10.42
N ALA A 317 -0.74 0.62 -10.57
CA ALA A 317 -1.70 1.09 -11.58
C ALA A 317 -1.22 0.78 -13.00
N VAL A 318 0.08 0.97 -13.27
CA VAL A 318 0.71 0.56 -14.55
C VAL A 318 0.56 -0.94 -14.76
N ALA A 319 0.81 -1.76 -13.75
CA ALA A 319 0.68 -3.21 -13.84
C ALA A 319 -0.78 -3.65 -14.07
N ALA A 320 -1.72 -3.12 -13.29
CA ALA A 320 -3.14 -3.37 -13.41
C ALA A 320 -3.64 -3.09 -14.83
N LEU A 321 -3.33 -1.89 -15.34
CA LEU A 321 -3.77 -1.48 -16.67
C LEU A 321 -3.06 -2.29 -17.77
N THR A 322 -1.79 -2.65 -17.58
CA THR A 322 -1.09 -3.56 -18.49
C THR A 322 -1.79 -4.92 -18.57
N GLY A 323 -2.16 -5.51 -17.43
CA GLY A 323 -2.91 -6.77 -17.40
C GLY A 323 -4.21 -6.65 -18.19
N TYR A 324 -4.98 -5.60 -17.91
CA TYR A 324 -6.25 -5.35 -18.57
C TYR A 324 -6.13 -5.23 -20.09
N VAL A 325 -5.24 -4.35 -20.60
CA VAL A 325 -5.10 -4.13 -22.04
C VAL A 325 -4.52 -5.34 -22.78
N THR A 326 -3.71 -6.15 -22.10
CA THR A 326 -3.09 -7.36 -22.69
C THR A 326 -3.94 -8.63 -22.49
N GLY A 327 -5.24 -8.50 -22.21
CA GLY A 327 -6.18 -9.63 -22.14
C GLY A 327 -6.21 -10.39 -20.81
N GLY A 328 -5.54 -9.90 -19.77
CA GLY A 328 -5.58 -10.44 -18.41
C GLY A 328 -5.01 -11.85 -18.27
N GLY A 329 -5.63 -12.66 -17.41
CA GLY A 329 -5.14 -14.00 -17.09
C GLY A 329 -3.87 -13.99 -16.23
N VAL A 330 -3.67 -12.91 -15.46
CA VAL A 330 -2.42 -12.64 -14.76
C VAL A 330 -2.65 -12.10 -13.37
N MET A 331 -1.81 -12.55 -12.44
CA MET A 331 -1.65 -11.92 -11.14
C MET A 331 -0.32 -11.16 -11.09
N PHE A 332 -0.38 -9.89 -10.69
CA PHE A 332 0.79 -9.09 -10.37
C PHE A 332 1.06 -9.12 -8.87
N ASP A 333 2.20 -9.69 -8.49
CA ASP A 333 2.80 -9.58 -7.16
C ASP A 333 3.64 -8.29 -7.13
N VAL A 334 3.05 -7.21 -6.60
CA VAL A 334 3.68 -5.90 -6.46
C VAL A 334 4.18 -5.75 -5.04
N ARG A 335 5.49 -5.56 -4.90
CA ARG A 335 6.15 -5.46 -3.59
C ARG A 335 6.49 -4.02 -3.30
N MET A 336 6.03 -3.52 -2.16
CA MET A 336 6.33 -2.16 -1.74
C MET A 336 7.83 -1.97 -1.54
N HIS A 337 8.51 -2.95 -0.94
CA HIS A 337 9.95 -2.93 -0.75
C HIS A 337 10.71 -2.78 -2.09
N ASP A 338 10.44 -3.63 -3.07
CA ASP A 338 11.14 -3.60 -4.35
C ASP A 338 10.83 -2.31 -5.13
N THR A 339 9.60 -1.80 -5.01
CA THR A 339 9.20 -0.54 -5.63
C THR A 339 9.92 0.65 -4.99
N ALA A 340 10.02 0.70 -3.66
CA ALA A 340 10.76 1.74 -2.95
C ALA A 340 12.26 1.69 -3.28
N ALA A 341 12.85 0.49 -3.35
CA ALA A 341 14.25 0.32 -3.76
C ALA A 341 14.47 0.77 -5.22
N LEU A 342 13.52 0.47 -6.12
CA LEU A 342 13.56 0.93 -7.51
C LEU A 342 13.45 2.46 -7.59
N ALA A 343 12.53 3.07 -6.84
CA ALA A 343 12.40 4.51 -6.77
C ALA A 343 13.66 5.18 -6.21
N ALA A 344 14.30 4.58 -5.20
CA ALA A 344 15.59 5.04 -4.66
C ALA A 344 16.69 5.03 -5.72
N ALA A 345 16.70 4.06 -6.65
CA ALA A 345 17.65 4.03 -7.75
C ALA A 345 17.44 5.15 -8.79
N TYR A 346 16.22 5.70 -8.91
CA TYR A 346 15.94 6.91 -9.71
C TYR A 346 16.44 8.20 -9.03
N ASP A 347 16.93 8.08 -7.80
CA ASP A 347 17.35 9.17 -6.94
C ASP A 347 18.71 8.92 -6.25
N PRO A 348 19.81 9.01 -7.02
CA PRO A 348 21.14 8.83 -6.45
C PRO A 348 21.46 9.90 -5.39
N ASP A 349 20.91 11.10 -5.51
CA ASP A 349 21.19 12.28 -4.65
C ASP A 349 20.23 12.41 -3.46
N ARG A 350 19.58 11.32 -3.02
CA ARG A 350 18.57 11.29 -1.93
C ARG A 350 19.06 11.69 -0.53
N HIS A 351 20.26 12.26 -0.44
CA HIS A 351 20.97 12.53 0.80
C HIS A 351 20.42 13.70 1.60
N GLU A 352 19.45 14.46 1.08
CA GLU A 352 18.83 15.56 1.84
C GLU A 352 17.79 15.04 2.84
N ALA A 353 17.93 15.46 4.09
CA ALA A 353 17.10 15.08 5.24
C ALA A 353 15.62 15.42 5.10
N THR A 354 15.31 16.39 4.23
CA THR A 354 14.13 17.22 4.41
C THR A 354 13.15 16.95 3.27
N PRO A 355 12.01 16.28 3.55
CA PRO A 355 10.83 16.41 2.71
C PRO A 355 10.59 17.89 2.37
N PRO A 356 10.00 18.21 1.21
CA PRO A 356 9.78 19.60 0.82
C PRO A 356 9.07 20.35 1.96
N ALA A 357 9.63 21.51 2.32
CA ALA A 357 9.12 22.33 3.43
C ALA A 357 7.63 22.69 3.27
N ASN A 358 7.15 22.72 2.03
CA ASN A 358 5.77 22.97 1.67
C ASN A 358 5.22 21.76 0.89
N PRO A 359 4.65 20.74 1.57
CA PRO A 359 4.01 19.63 0.89
C PRO A 359 2.81 20.15 0.07
N THR A 360 2.60 19.56 -1.09
CA THR A 360 1.50 19.97 -1.99
C THR A 360 0.44 18.88 -2.07
N ARG A 361 -0.78 19.28 -2.45
CA ARG A 361 -1.87 18.34 -2.72
C ARG A 361 -2.66 18.78 -3.94
N ARG A 362 -3.26 17.82 -4.64
CA ARG A 362 -4.29 18.11 -5.63
C ARG A 362 -5.59 18.60 -4.96
N PRO A 363 -6.44 19.35 -5.67
CA PRO A 363 -7.80 19.62 -5.23
C PRO A 363 -8.58 18.32 -5.05
N VAL A 364 -9.44 18.27 -4.02
CA VAL A 364 -10.38 17.17 -3.84
C VAL A 364 -11.51 17.33 -4.86
N ALA A 365 -11.57 16.42 -5.84
CA ALA A 365 -12.46 16.54 -7.00
C ALA A 365 -13.87 15.95 -6.77
N GLY A 366 -14.10 15.26 -5.65
CA GLY A 366 -15.37 14.63 -5.34
C GLY A 366 -15.38 14.05 -3.93
N ARG A 367 -16.55 13.60 -3.49
CA ARG A 367 -16.77 12.97 -2.19
C ARG A 367 -16.61 11.46 -2.31
N ALA A 368 -15.95 10.84 -1.33
CA ALA A 368 -15.92 9.40 -1.21
C ALA A 368 -17.28 8.83 -0.76
N PRO A 369 -17.61 7.59 -1.15
CA PRO A 369 -18.86 6.96 -0.72
C PRO A 369 -18.86 6.68 0.78
N ARG A 370 -20.04 6.75 1.40
CA ARG A 370 -20.25 6.17 2.73
C ARG A 370 -20.07 4.65 2.66
N LEU A 371 -19.77 4.05 3.82
CA LEU A 371 -19.64 2.60 3.94
C LEU A 371 -20.94 1.94 3.48
N GLY A 372 -20.84 1.07 2.47
CA GLY A 372 -21.99 0.33 1.93
C GLY A 372 -23.04 1.17 1.21
N GLU A 373 -22.74 2.42 0.84
CA GLU A 373 -23.71 3.34 0.20
C GLU A 373 -24.37 2.75 -1.06
N HIS A 374 -23.67 1.88 -1.77
CA HIS A 374 -24.10 1.30 -3.04
C HIS A 374 -24.27 -0.22 -2.98
N THR A 375 -24.16 -0.86 -1.79
CA THR A 375 -24.16 -2.33 -1.66
C THR A 375 -25.36 -2.98 -2.38
N GLU A 376 -26.58 -2.60 -2.02
CA GLU A 376 -27.78 -3.25 -2.59
C GLU A 376 -27.96 -2.97 -4.08
N ALA A 377 -27.64 -1.76 -4.54
CA ALA A 377 -27.74 -1.39 -5.94
C ALA A 377 -26.76 -2.19 -6.81
N VAL A 378 -25.50 -2.30 -6.37
CA VAL A 378 -24.45 -3.06 -7.05
C VAL A 378 -24.78 -4.55 -7.07
N LEU A 379 -25.22 -5.12 -5.96
CA LEU A 379 -25.53 -6.54 -5.89
C LEU A 379 -26.76 -6.90 -6.73
N THR A 380 -27.78 -6.04 -6.75
CA THR A 380 -28.93 -6.18 -7.65
C THR A 380 -28.52 -6.13 -9.12
N GLU A 381 -27.65 -5.18 -9.49
CA GLU A 381 -27.16 -5.06 -10.87
C GLU A 381 -26.47 -6.33 -11.37
N PHE A 382 -25.66 -6.97 -10.52
CA PHE A 382 -24.96 -8.21 -10.86
C PHE A 382 -25.78 -9.48 -10.60
N GLY A 383 -27.05 -9.36 -10.18
CA GLY A 383 -27.92 -10.50 -9.90
C GLY A 383 -27.46 -11.36 -8.71
N ILE A 384 -26.74 -10.76 -7.75
CA ILE A 384 -26.28 -11.42 -6.54
C ILE A 384 -27.39 -11.26 -5.48
N CYS A 385 -27.97 -12.38 -5.04
CA CYS A 385 -29.10 -12.36 -4.12
C CYS A 385 -28.82 -11.52 -2.85
N PRO A 386 -29.84 -10.81 -2.33
CA PRO A 386 -29.79 -10.28 -0.97
C PRO A 386 -29.54 -11.41 0.03
N ALA A 387 -28.78 -11.11 1.09
CA ALA A 387 -28.56 -12.04 2.20
C ALA A 387 -29.86 -12.29 2.99
#